data_AF-A0A068QWW0-F1
#
_entry.id   AF-A0A068QWW0-F1
#
_cell.length_a   1.000
_cell.length_b   1.000
_cell.length_c   1.000
_cell.angle_alpha   90.00
_cell.angle_beta   90.00
_cell.angle_gamma   90.00
#
_symmetry.space_group_name_H-M   'P 1'
#
loop_
_entity.id
_entity.type
_entity.pdbx_description
1 polymer ?
#
loop_
_entity_poly.entity_id
_entity_poly.type
_entity_poly.pdbx_seq_one_letter_code
_entity_poly.pdbx_strand_id
1 'polypeptide(L)'
;MSVAIKKWGNSQGIIIPANILNKVGVKVGQTMELTVDDGKIVLSPRRRKPIYSESYLLSGLNEHTAHADEIASVSSTELGE
;
A
#
# COMPACT_ATOMS: atom_id res chain seq x y z
N MET A 1 -16.45 -16.14 19.09
CA MET A 1 -16.45 -14.72 19.48
C MET A 1 -17.58 -14.06 18.72
N SER A 2 -18.50 -13.40 19.42
CA SER A 2 -19.60 -12.64 18.82
C SER A 2 -19.31 -11.15 18.93
N VAL A 3 -19.65 -10.38 17.90
CA VAL A 3 -19.59 -8.92 17.89
C VAL A 3 -20.96 -8.39 17.49
N ALA A 4 -21.34 -7.24 18.03
CA ALA A 4 -22.60 -6.58 17.71
C ALA A 4 -22.38 -5.43 16.73
N ILE A 5 -23.32 -5.26 15.81
CA ILE A 5 -23.38 -4.10 14.92
C ILE A 5 -23.94 -2.92 15.73
N LYS A 6 -23.23 -1.79 15.72
CA LYS A 6 -23.63 -0.54 16.39
C LYS A 6 -23.89 0.55 15.36
N LYS A 7 -24.82 1.46 15.65
CA LYS A 7 -25.06 2.65 14.83
C LYS A 7 -23.95 3.68 15.06
N TRP A 8 -23.38 4.18 13.97
CA TRP A 8 -22.44 5.30 13.95
C TRP A 8 -22.92 6.33 12.93
N GLY A 9 -23.66 7.35 13.41
CA GLY A 9 -24.29 8.33 12.53
C GLY A 9 -25.27 7.68 11.55
N ASN A 10 -25.06 7.90 10.25
CA ASN A 10 -25.84 7.29 9.16
C ASN A 10 -25.36 5.88 8.79
N SER A 11 -24.31 5.37 9.43
CA SER A 11 -23.70 4.08 9.11
C SER A 11 -23.80 3.10 10.29
N GLN A 12 -23.37 1.88 10.04
CA GLN A 12 -23.26 0.83 11.04
C GLN A 12 -21.81 0.35 11.11
N GLY A 13 -21.33 0.07 12.31
CA GLY A 13 -19.96 -0.35 12.56
C GLY A 13 -19.91 -1.55 13.50
N ILE A 14 -18.78 -2.26 13.47
CA ILE A 14 -18.44 -3.31 14.41
C ILE A 14 -17.16 -2.92 15.17
N ILE A 15 -17.05 -3.36 16.41
CA ILE A 15 -15.80 -3.24 17.16
C ILE A 15 -14.97 -4.49 16.88
N ILE A 16 -13.79 -4.32 16.28
CA ILE A 16 -12.86 -5.40 16.00
C ILE A 16 -11.82 -5.44 17.13
N PRO A 17 -11.74 -6.52 17.91
CA PRO A 17 -10.72 -6.65 18.95
C PRO A 17 -9.30 -6.62 18.38
N ALA A 18 -8.38 -6.00 19.12
CA ALA A 18 -6.99 -5.81 18.68
C ALA A 18 -6.26 -7.12 18.33
N ASN A 19 -6.56 -8.21 19.04
CA ASN A 19 -5.98 -9.52 18.76
C ASN A 19 -6.38 -10.08 17.38
N ILE A 20 -7.58 -9.78 16.89
CA ILE A 20 -8.02 -10.17 15.54
C ILE A 20 -7.31 -9.29 14.50
N LEU A 21 -7.22 -7.98 14.74
CA LEU A 21 -6.53 -7.06 13.84
C LEU A 21 -5.05 -7.44 13.65
N ASN A 22 -4.38 -7.82 14.74
CA ASN A 22 -2.98 -8.28 14.72
C ASN A 22 -2.80 -9.57 13.92
N LYS A 23 -3.74 -10.52 14.00
CA LYS A 23 -3.70 -11.77 13.22
C LYS A 23 -3.78 -11.52 11.71
N VAL A 24 -4.48 -10.47 11.29
CA VAL A 24 -4.60 -10.06 9.88
C VAL A 24 -3.43 -9.18 9.44
N GLY A 25 -2.56 -8.76 10.37
CA GLY A 25 -1.38 -7.93 10.08
C GLY A 25 -1.71 -6.48 9.72
N VAL A 26 -2.90 -5.99 10.13
CA VAL A 26 -3.38 -4.64 9.83
C VAL A 26 -3.18 -3.74 11.04
N LYS A 27 -2.86 -2.46 10.79
CA LYS A 27 -2.75 -1.43 11.84
C LYS A 27 -3.92 -0.46 11.77
N VAL A 28 -4.22 0.17 12.89
CA VAL A 28 -5.21 1.27 12.94
C VAL A 28 -4.80 2.36 11.94
N GLY A 29 -5.77 2.83 11.15
CA GLY A 29 -5.55 3.82 10.08
C GLY A 29 -5.28 3.23 8.70
N GLN A 30 -5.02 1.92 8.58
CA GLN A 30 -4.91 1.28 7.27
C GLN A 30 -6.28 1.05 6.62
N THR A 31 -6.33 1.19 5.29
CA THR A 31 -7.55 0.93 4.51
C THR A 31 -7.76 -0.57 4.31
N MET A 32 -8.99 -1.02 4.49
CA MET A 32 -9.43 -2.36 4.15
C MET A 32 -10.43 -2.31 3.01
N GLU A 33 -10.50 -3.39 2.24
CA GLU A 33 -11.50 -3.62 1.22
C GLU A 33 -12.63 -4.48 1.82
N LEU A 34 -13.88 -4.03 1.63
CA LEU A 34 -15.07 -4.70 2.12
C LEU A 34 -15.83 -5.26 0.92
N THR A 35 -16.03 -6.57 0.92
CA THR A 35 -16.80 -7.28 -0.11
C THR A 35 -17.86 -8.15 0.55
N VAL A 36 -18.91 -8.49 -0.22
CA VAL A 36 -19.93 -9.45 0.19
C VAL A 36 -19.77 -10.67 -0.70
N ASP A 37 -19.47 -11.81 -0.08
CA ASP A 37 -19.33 -13.10 -0.76
C ASP A 37 -20.10 -14.16 0.01
N ASP A 38 -20.99 -14.90 -0.66
CA ASP A 38 -21.81 -15.95 -0.07
C ASP A 38 -22.54 -15.51 1.23
N GLY A 39 -23.15 -14.32 1.20
CA GLY A 39 -23.86 -13.74 2.34
C GLY A 39 -22.96 -13.33 3.53
N LYS A 40 -21.63 -13.38 3.37
CA LYS A 40 -20.65 -13.02 4.38
C LYS A 40 -19.99 -11.70 4.03
N ILE A 41 -19.69 -10.90 5.06
CA ILE A 41 -18.86 -9.71 4.91
C ILE A 41 -17.40 -10.16 4.98
N VAL A 42 -16.66 -9.98 3.88
CA VAL A 42 -15.24 -10.30 3.79
C VAL A 42 -14.45 -9.00 3.79
N LEU A 43 -13.62 -8.85 4.83
CA LEU A 43 -12.70 -7.73 5.00
C LEU A 43 -11.28 -8.19 4.66
N SER A 44 -10.64 -7.55 3.69
CA SER A 44 -9.26 -7.84 3.32
C SER A 44 -8.38 -6.59 3.39
N PRO A 45 -7.07 -6.70 3.76
CA PRO A 45 -6.17 -5.56 3.72
C PRO A 45 -6.05 -5.03 2.29
N ARG A 46 -6.28 -3.73 2.09
CA ARG A 46 -6.15 -3.14 0.76
C ARG A 46 -4.67 -3.02 0.42
N ARG A 47 -4.14 -4.02 -0.30
CA ARG A 47 -2.78 -3.98 -0.83
C ARG A 47 -2.76 -3.09 -2.07
N ARG A 48 -2.57 -1.79 -1.88
CA ARG A 48 -2.11 -0.93 -2.97
C ARG A 48 -0.66 -1.34 -3.28
N LYS A 49 -0.49 -2.26 -4.21
CA LYS A 49 0.77 -2.35 -4.96
C LYS A 49 0.70 -1.22 -5.98
N PRO A 50 1.40 -0.10 -5.80
CA PRO A 50 1.51 0.81 -6.91
C PRO A 50 2.17 0.03 -8.06
N ILE A 51 1.46 -0.05 -9.18
CA ILE A 51 1.99 -0.69 -10.38
C ILE A 51 2.81 0.38 -11.05
N TYR A 52 4.13 0.30 -10.85
CA TYR A 52 5.07 1.15 -11.54
C TYR A 52 5.71 0.34 -12.66
N SER A 53 5.77 0.90 -13.87
CA SER A 53 6.69 0.41 -14.89
C SER A 53 8.08 1.01 -14.65
N GLU A 54 9.13 0.35 -15.13
CA GLU A 54 10.48 0.91 -15.14
C GLU A 54 10.50 2.28 -15.82
N SER A 55 9.84 2.39 -16.98
CA SER A 55 9.69 3.67 -17.70
C SER A 55 9.02 4.76 -16.87
N TYR A 56 8.06 4.41 -15.99
CA TYR A 56 7.41 5.36 -15.09
C TYR A 56 8.37 5.80 -13.98
N LEU A 57 9.13 4.86 -13.39
CA LEU A 57 10.08 5.17 -12.32
C LEU A 57 11.27 6.02 -12.82
N LEU A 58 11.70 5.80 -14.06
CA LEU A 58 12.77 6.56 -14.70
C LEU A 58 12.29 7.88 -15.30
N SER A 59 10.97 8.13 -15.31
CA SER A 59 10.43 9.37 -15.88
C SER A 59 10.92 10.60 -15.10
N GLY A 60 11.62 11.50 -15.80
CA GLY A 60 12.18 12.71 -15.19
C GLY A 60 13.48 12.51 -14.40
N LEU A 61 14.07 11.31 -14.44
CA LEU A 61 15.43 11.08 -13.90
C LEU A 61 16.45 11.76 -14.83
N ASN A 62 17.20 12.72 -14.31
CA ASN A 62 18.29 13.42 -14.99
C ASN A 62 19.41 13.73 -14.00
N GLU A 63 20.52 14.30 -14.49
CA GLU A 63 21.70 14.66 -13.70
C GLU A 63 21.43 15.58 -12.49
N HIS A 64 20.32 16.31 -12.48
CA HIS A 64 19.93 17.23 -11.39
C HIS A 64 18.85 16.67 -10.46
N THR A 65 18.05 15.71 -10.92
CA THR A 65 16.97 15.07 -10.14
C THR A 65 17.38 13.72 -9.55
N ALA A 66 18.46 13.13 -10.06
CA ALA A 66 19.09 11.98 -9.44
C ALA A 66 19.58 12.39 -8.04
N HIS A 67 19.03 11.74 -7.00
CA HIS A 67 19.61 11.76 -5.67
C HIS A 67 20.88 10.90 -5.68
N ALA A 68 21.94 11.47 -6.25
CA ALA A 68 23.24 10.86 -6.22
C ALA A 68 23.96 11.45 -5.00
N ASP A 69 24.24 10.60 -4.00
CA ASP A 69 25.14 10.99 -2.90
C ASP A 69 26.54 11.32 -3.42
N GLU A 70 26.86 10.88 -4.66
CA GLU A 70 28.08 11.18 -5.39
C GLU A 70 27.79 11.40 -6.88
N ILE A 71 28.51 12.31 -7.54
CA ILE A 71 28.38 12.54 -8.99
C ILE A 71 28.87 11.28 -9.73
N ALA A 72 28.03 10.75 -10.63
CA ALA A 72 28.40 9.57 -11.42
C ALA A 72 29.66 9.85 -12.27
N SER A 73 30.65 8.97 -12.17
CA SER A 73 31.81 8.98 -13.08
C SER A 73 31.50 8.11 -14.29
N VAL A 74 31.64 8.69 -15.49
CA VAL A 74 31.37 8.00 -16.75
C VAL A 74 32.43 6.91 -16.95
N SER A 75 31.99 5.69 -17.23
CA SER A 75 32.90 4.58 -17.52
C SER A 75 33.46 4.65 -18.94
N SER A 76 34.64 4.07 -19.18
CA SER A 76 35.26 4.02 -20.52
C SER A 76 34.32 3.44 -21.59
N THR A 77 33.52 2.45 -21.19
CA THR A 77 32.50 1.81 -22.03
C THR A 77 31.39 2.76 -22.49
N GLU A 78 31.01 3.74 -21.65
CA GLU A 78 29.99 4.74 -21.98
C GLU A 78 30.54 5.85 -22.90
N LEU A 79 31.87 6.01 -22.95
CA LEU A 79 32.57 6.93 -23.86
C LEU A 79 32.85 6.31 -25.24
N GLY A 80 32.54 5.02 -25.43
CA GLY A 80 32.74 4.32 -26.70
C GLY A 80 34.18 3.87 -26.96
N GLU A 81 34.98 3.67 -25.91
CA GLU A 81 36.27 2.97 -25.98
C GLU A 81 36.13 1.44 -25.89
#